data_AF-A0A956UX06-F1
#
_entry.id   AF-A0A956UX06-F1
#
_cell.length_a   1.000
_cell.length_b   1.000
_cell.length_c   1.000
_cell.angle_alpha   90.00
_cell.angle_beta   90.00
_cell.angle_gamma   90.00
#
_symmetry.space_group_name_H-M   'P 1'
#
loop_
_entity.id
_entity.type
_entity.pdbx_description
1 polymer ?
#
loop_
_entity_poly.entity_id
_entity_poly.type
_entity_poly.pdbx_seq_one_letter_code
_entity_poly.pdbx_strand_id
1 'polypeptide(L)'
;MPTAGTTKKKNALRQKHVPQRTCVVCRETNAKRTLIRVVRTSETSYEIDPTGRANGRGAYLCDKPSCWAKAATTPILAKALRVSPNEASVQRLQEFAAGLTDNDVEPTETAERS
;
A
#
# COMPACT_ATOMS: atom_id res chain seq x y z
N MET A 1 -33.31 -56.46 -1.86
CA MET A 1 -31.96 -56.37 -1.26
C MET A 1 -31.41 -54.98 -1.58
N PRO A 2 -30.95 -54.21 -0.59
CA PRO A 2 -31.03 -52.75 -0.55
C PRO A 2 -30.02 -52.03 -1.46
N THR A 3 -30.48 -50.89 -1.97
CA THR A 3 -29.78 -49.92 -2.82
C THR A 3 -28.57 -49.29 -2.13
N ALA A 4 -27.37 -49.50 -2.66
CA ALA A 4 -26.15 -48.85 -2.18
C ALA A 4 -26.00 -47.44 -2.80
N GLY A 5 -26.44 -46.43 -2.06
CA GLY A 5 -26.30 -45.02 -2.42
C GLY A 5 -24.84 -44.57 -2.45
N THR A 6 -24.42 -43.98 -3.57
CA THR A 6 -23.11 -43.34 -3.72
C THR A 6 -23.15 -41.93 -3.12
N THR A 7 -22.60 -41.77 -1.92
CA THR A 7 -22.53 -40.47 -1.24
C THR A 7 -21.49 -39.57 -1.91
N LYS A 8 -21.95 -38.55 -2.65
CA LYS A 8 -21.11 -37.54 -3.32
C LYS A 8 -20.49 -36.60 -2.27
N LYS A 9 -19.18 -36.72 -2.04
CA LYS A 9 -18.41 -35.84 -1.13
C LYS A 9 -18.38 -34.40 -1.69
N LYS A 10 -18.87 -33.45 -0.89
CA LYS A 10 -18.91 -32.02 -1.20
C LYS A 10 -17.55 -31.42 -0.83
N ASN A 11 -16.82 -30.88 -1.80
CA ASN A 11 -15.49 -30.32 -1.56
C ASN A 11 -15.64 -28.97 -0.85
N ALA A 12 -15.22 -28.90 0.43
CA ALA A 12 -15.27 -27.68 1.22
C ALA A 12 -14.37 -26.61 0.58
N LEU A 13 -14.95 -25.44 0.32
CA LEU A 13 -14.24 -24.29 -0.26
C LEU A 13 -13.08 -23.91 0.66
N ARG A 14 -11.85 -24.30 0.28
CA ARG A 14 -10.63 -23.86 0.96
C ARG A 14 -10.65 -22.33 0.97
N GLN A 15 -10.81 -21.74 2.16
CA GLN A 15 -10.66 -20.30 2.35
C GLN A 15 -9.26 -19.93 1.84
N LYS A 16 -9.21 -19.24 0.70
CA LYS A 16 -7.95 -18.81 0.10
C LYS A 16 -7.29 -17.86 1.09
N HIS A 17 -6.14 -18.26 1.63
CA HIS A 17 -5.32 -17.44 2.50
C HIS A 17 -5.07 -16.08 1.81
N VAL A 18 -5.61 -15.01 2.38
CA VAL A 18 -5.39 -13.67 1.86
C VAL A 18 -3.98 -13.28 2.27
N PRO A 19 -3.05 -13.05 1.33
CA PRO A 19 -1.71 -12.64 1.67
C PRO A 19 -1.78 -11.29 2.39
N GLN A 20 -1.28 -11.25 3.61
CA GLN A 20 -1.10 -10.02 4.36
C GLN A 20 0.23 -9.38 3.97
N ARG A 21 0.27 -8.05 4.01
CA ARG A 21 1.45 -7.24 3.70
C ARG A 21 1.56 -6.13 4.73
N THR A 22 2.78 -5.70 4.97
CA THR A 22 3.09 -4.68 5.98
C THR A 22 3.32 -3.35 5.30
N CYS A 23 2.65 -2.30 5.77
CA CYS A 23 2.90 -0.94 5.32
C CYS A 23 4.31 -0.50 5.76
N VAL A 24 5.08 0.09 4.84
CA VAL A 24 6.46 0.52 5.13
C VAL A 24 6.53 1.70 6.12
N VAL A 25 5.44 2.47 6.25
CA VAL A 25 5.37 3.69 7.08
C VAL A 25 4.81 3.39 8.47
N CYS A 26 3.56 2.92 8.56
CA CYS A 26 2.93 2.63 9.85
C CYS A 26 3.29 1.24 10.42
N ARG A 27 3.91 0.37 9.62
CA ARG A 27 4.22 -1.03 9.98
C ARG A 27 3.02 -1.88 10.36
N GLU A 28 1.80 -1.43 10.07
CA GLU A 28 0.59 -2.23 10.21
C GLU A 28 0.51 -3.30 9.12
N THR A 29 0.01 -4.47 9.50
CA THR A 29 -0.20 -5.59 8.60
C THR A 29 -1.63 -5.55 8.08
N ASN A 30 -1.79 -5.25 6.80
CA ASN A 30 -3.08 -5.13 6.13
C ASN A 30 -3.25 -6.16 5.01
N ALA A 31 -4.49 -6.39 4.59
CA ALA A 31 -4.78 -7.27 3.47
C ALA A 31 -4.17 -6.70 2.18
N LYS A 32 -3.60 -7.56 1.31
CA LYS A 32 -3.00 -7.12 0.02
C LYS A 32 -3.92 -6.20 -0.81
N ARG A 33 -5.25 -6.34 -0.68
CA ARG A 33 -6.23 -5.56 -1.46
C ARG A 33 -6.37 -4.10 -1.04
N THR A 34 -6.04 -3.74 0.20
CA THR A 34 -6.16 -2.36 0.71
C THR A 34 -4.83 -1.60 0.65
N LEU A 35 -3.74 -2.30 0.27
CA LEU A 35 -2.42 -1.71 0.19
C LEU A 35 -2.07 -1.33 -1.24
N ILE A 36 -1.56 -0.13 -1.39
CA ILE A 36 -1.13 0.43 -2.66
C ILE A 36 0.36 0.19 -2.78
N ARG A 37 0.78 -0.40 -3.91
CA ARG A 37 2.19 -0.67 -4.17
C ARG A 37 2.81 0.51 -4.90
N VAL A 38 3.95 0.97 -4.44
CA VAL A 38 4.82 1.90 -5.15
C VAL A 38 6.00 1.11 -5.68
N VAL A 39 6.30 1.21 -6.97
CA VAL A 39 7.39 0.49 -7.64
C VAL A 39 8.48 1.47 -8.04
N ARG A 40 9.74 1.03 -7.95
CA ARG A 40 10.85 1.78 -8.53
C ARG A 40 10.85 1.62 -10.05
N THR A 41 10.71 2.73 -10.76
CA THR A 41 10.81 2.77 -12.23
C THR A 41 12.24 3.04 -12.67
N SER A 42 12.90 4.03 -12.06
CA SER A 42 14.29 4.41 -12.34
C SER A 42 15.07 4.62 -11.05
N GLU A 43 16.37 4.88 -11.14
CA GLU A 43 17.22 5.14 -9.97
C GLU A 43 16.89 6.45 -9.24
N THR A 44 16.16 7.34 -9.90
CA THR A 44 15.70 8.63 -9.37
C THR A 44 14.17 8.79 -9.34
N SER A 45 13.40 7.77 -9.75
CA SER A 45 11.94 7.87 -9.82
C SER A 45 11.22 6.59 -9.41
N TYR A 46 10.04 6.77 -8.84
CA TYR A 46 9.10 5.70 -8.51
C TYR A 46 7.70 6.04 -9.02
N GLU A 47 6.88 5.02 -9.21
CA GLU A 47 5.50 5.14 -9.66
C GLU A 47 4.55 4.36 -8.76
N ILE A 48 3.33 4.87 -8.64
CA ILE A 48 2.26 4.24 -7.86
C ILE A 48 1.59 3.19 -8.76
N ASP A 49 1.77 1.91 -8.43
CA ASP A 49 1.20 0.78 -9.15
C ASP A 49 0.14 0.05 -8.28
N PRO A 50 -1.15 0.46 -8.35
CA PRO A 50 -2.22 -0.26 -7.67
C PRO A 50 -2.50 -1.64 -8.29
N THR A 51 -2.05 -1.89 -9.53
CA THR A 51 -2.32 -3.15 -10.24
C THR A 51 -1.39 -4.28 -9.80
N GLY A 52 -0.24 -3.93 -9.22
CA GLY A 52 0.79 -4.87 -8.77
C GLY A 52 1.45 -5.64 -9.92
N ARG A 53 1.33 -5.16 -11.16
CA ARG A 53 1.89 -5.78 -12.37
C ARG A 53 3.30 -5.32 -12.67
N ALA A 54 3.75 -4.22 -12.07
CA ALA A 54 5.07 -3.68 -12.35
C ALA A 54 6.19 -4.56 -11.78
N ASN A 55 7.23 -4.74 -12.60
CA ASN A 55 8.44 -5.47 -12.25
C ASN A 55 9.42 -4.53 -11.54
N GLY A 56 10.00 -4.99 -10.44
CA GLY A 56 10.99 -4.22 -9.68
C GLY A 56 10.79 -4.27 -8.17
N ARG A 57 11.68 -3.56 -7.45
CA ARG A 57 11.55 -3.36 -6.01
C ARG A 57 10.32 -2.49 -5.76
N GLY A 58 9.42 -2.98 -4.93
CA GLY A 58 8.21 -2.27 -4.55
C GLY A 58 8.06 -2.15 -3.05
N ALA A 59 7.47 -1.05 -2.61
CA ALA A 59 7.07 -0.80 -1.24
C ALA A 59 5.54 -0.74 -1.17
N TYR A 60 4.96 -1.18 -0.05
CA TYR A 60 3.52 -1.14 0.16
C TYR A 60 3.17 0.00 1.13
N LEU A 61 2.16 0.78 0.78
CA LEU A 61 1.59 1.83 1.61
C LEU A 61 0.12 1.58 1.87
N CYS A 62 -0.31 1.99 3.06
CA CYS A 62 -1.70 2.05 3.44
C CYS A 62 -2.42 3.20 2.73
N ASP A 63 -3.73 3.12 2.58
CA ASP A 63 -4.60 4.17 2.03
C ASP A 63 -4.80 5.38 2.97
N LYS A 64 -4.18 5.38 4.16
CA LYS A 64 -4.24 6.52 5.08
C LYS A 64 -3.37 7.68 4.58
N PRO A 65 -3.88 8.92 4.46
CA PRO A 65 -3.11 10.07 4.00
C PRO A 65 -1.90 10.36 4.90
N SER A 66 -1.99 10.04 6.19
CA SER A 66 -0.85 10.15 7.12
C SER A 66 0.32 9.22 6.74
N CYS A 67 0.06 8.03 6.16
CA CYS A 67 1.10 7.17 5.60
C CYS A 67 1.78 7.87 4.42
N TRP A 68 1.01 8.46 3.51
CA TRP A 68 1.50 9.09 2.28
C TRP A 68 2.25 10.39 2.55
N ALA A 69 1.73 11.25 3.42
CA ALA A 69 2.39 12.49 3.83
C ALA A 69 3.76 12.20 4.46
N LYS A 70 3.83 11.22 5.39
CA LYS A 70 5.10 10.77 5.97
C LYS A 70 6.04 10.18 4.91
N ALA A 71 5.50 9.43 3.96
CA ALA A 71 6.29 8.84 2.88
C ALA A 71 6.88 9.90 1.93
N ALA A 72 6.22 11.04 1.76
CA ALA A 72 6.70 12.17 0.99
C ALA A 72 7.73 13.02 1.76
N THR A 73 7.53 13.24 3.06
CA THR A 73 8.43 14.08 3.88
C THR A 73 9.67 13.35 4.39
N THR A 74 9.63 12.02 4.47
CA THR A 74 10.75 11.21 5.02
C THR A 74 11.38 10.32 3.95
N PRO A 75 12.68 9.98 4.07
CA PRO A 75 13.37 9.10 3.13
C PRO A 75 13.01 7.61 3.30
N ILE A 76 11.86 7.27 3.89
CA ILE A 76 11.42 5.88 4.11
C ILE A 76 11.24 5.15 2.77
N LEU A 77 10.59 5.79 1.79
CA LEU A 77 10.43 5.22 0.45
C LEU A 77 11.76 5.12 -0.29
N ALA A 78 12.58 6.17 -0.21
CA ALA A 78 13.92 6.20 -0.79
C ALA A 78 14.76 5.01 -0.30
N LYS A 79 14.73 4.74 1.01
CA LYS A 79 15.43 3.62 1.64
C LYS A 79 14.84 2.25 1.27
N ALA A 80 13.52 2.13 1.23
CA ALA A 80 12.85 0.87 0.91
C ALA A 80 13.04 0.46 -0.56
N LEU A 81 12.94 1.44 -1.46
CA LEU A 81 13.07 1.23 -2.90
C LEU A 81 14.54 1.31 -3.37
N ARG A 82 15.46 1.81 -2.53
CA ARG A 82 16.85 2.15 -2.89
C ARG A 82 16.87 3.05 -4.12
N VAL A 83 16.24 4.21 -3.97
CA VAL A 83 16.04 5.22 -5.02
C VAL A 83 16.22 6.59 -4.38
N SER A 84 16.74 7.57 -5.12
CA SER A 84 16.79 8.96 -4.66
C SER A 84 15.68 9.74 -5.37
N PRO A 85 14.51 9.95 -4.75
CA PRO A 85 13.37 10.50 -5.47
C PRO A 85 13.63 11.95 -5.90
N ASN A 86 13.34 12.24 -7.17
CA ASN A 86 13.26 13.61 -7.64
C ASN A 86 11.99 14.30 -7.12
N GLU A 87 11.97 15.63 -7.20
CA GLU A 87 10.83 16.45 -6.79
C GLU A 87 9.54 16.03 -7.48
N ALA A 88 9.59 15.69 -8.78
CA ALA A 88 8.43 15.21 -9.53
C ALA A 88 7.81 13.92 -8.96
N SER A 89 8.63 12.98 -8.47
CA SER A 89 8.14 11.74 -7.85
C SER A 89 7.48 12.02 -6.50
N VAL A 90 8.07 12.92 -5.71
CA VAL A 90 7.51 13.34 -4.43
C VAL A 90 6.20 14.09 -4.64
N GLN A 91 6.15 15.00 -5.61
CA GLN A 91 4.94 15.74 -5.98
C GLN A 91 3.82 14.80 -6.38
N ARG A 92 4.10 13.79 -7.22
CA ARG A 92 3.10 12.78 -7.60
C ARG A 92 2.56 12.00 -6.41
N LEU A 93 3.41 11.77 -5.40
CA LEU A 93 3.02 11.11 -4.16
C LEU A 93 2.15 12.02 -3.28
N GLN A 94 2.44 13.32 -3.24
CA GLN A 94 1.64 14.34 -2.56
C GLN A 94 0.28 14.56 -3.23
N GLU A 95 0.24 14.60 -4.56
CA GLU A 95 -1.01 14.67 -5.34
C GLU A 95 -1.91 13.46 -5.02
N PHE A 96 -1.33 12.27 -4.97
CA PHE A 96 -2.06 11.07 -4.57
C PHE A 96 -2.52 11.13 -3.11
N ALA A 97 -1.69 11.65 -2.20
CA ALA A 97 -2.05 11.86 -0.80
C ALA A 97 -3.21 12.85 -0.66
N ALA A 98 -3.24 13.91 -1.45
CA ALA A 98 -4.31 14.90 -1.45
C ALA A 98 -5.64 14.33 -1.98
N GLY A 99 -5.58 13.34 -2.88
CA GLY A 99 -6.75 12.60 -3.33
C GLY A 99 -7.32 11.60 -2.31
N LEU A 100 -6.56 11.28 -1.25
CA LEU A 100 -7.02 10.42 -0.15
C LEU A 100 -7.63 11.28 0.95
N THR A 101 -8.94 11.52 0.87
CA THR A 101 -9.68 12.12 1.97
C THR A 101 -9.90 11.07 3.07
N ASP A 102 -9.09 11.12 4.12
CA ASP A 102 -9.46 10.53 5.40
C ASP A 102 -10.25 11.59 6.14
N ASN A 103 -11.48 11.28 6.53
CA ASN A 103 -12.37 12.18 7.28
C ASN A 103 -11.87 12.46 8.71
N ASP A 104 -10.62 12.16 9.04
CA ASP A 104 -10.02 12.34 10.36
C ASP A 104 -8.65 13.03 10.31
N VAL A 105 -8.51 14.09 9.50
CA VAL A 105 -7.46 15.10 9.70
C VAL A 105 -8.12 16.38 10.23
N GLU A 106 -8.31 16.40 11.55
CA GLU A 106 -8.24 17.65 12.30
C GLU A 106 -6.90 18.31 11.91
N PRO A 107 -6.91 19.53 11.35
CA PRO A 107 -5.69 20.26 11.10
C PRO A 107 -5.07 20.57 12.45
N THR A 108 -4.05 19.84 12.87
CA THR A 108 -3.15 20.36 13.90
C THR A 108 -2.36 21.47 13.25
N GLU A 109 -2.96 22.66 13.29
CA GLU A 109 -2.33 23.96 13.15
C GLU A 109 -1.01 23.91 13.91
N THR A 110 0.08 23.75 13.17
CA THR A 110 1.41 23.86 13.75
C THR A 110 1.61 25.35 13.99
N ALA A 111 1.48 25.71 15.26
CA ALA A 111 1.87 26.97 15.83
C ALA A 111 3.24 27.40 15.32
N GLU A 112 3.28 28.56 14.67
CA GLU A 112 4.50 29.34 14.46
C GLU A 112 4.08 30.83 14.61
N ARG A 113 4.18 31.41 15.82
CA ARG A 113 5.36 32.01 16.49
C ARG A 113 5.33 33.54 16.34
N SER A 114 4.90 34.23 17.42
CA SER A 114 5.48 35.45 18.04
C SER A 114 4.42 36.31 18.71
#